data_AF-A0A5Q4EXZ4-F1
#
_entry.id   AF-A0A5Q4EXZ4-F1
#
_cell.length_a   1.000
_cell.length_b   1.000
_cell.length_c   1.000
_cell.angle_alpha   90.00
_cell.angle_beta   90.00
_cell.angle_gamma   90.00
#
_symmetry.space_group_name_H-M   'P 1'
#
loop_
_entity.id
_entity.type
_entity.pdbx_description
1 polymer ?
#
loop_
_entity_poly.entity_id
_entity_poly.type
_entity_poly.pdbx_seq_one_letter_code
_entity_poly.pdbx_strand_id
1 'polypeptide(L)' 'MEQRLTDLEGRYAFLDDLVNQLDGVIIRQQDRIDDLQAQLQRLRQLLERAQAGEAGPGDERPPHY' A
#
# COMPACT_ATOMS: atom_id res chain seq x y z
N MET A 1 33.21 5.29 -35.25
CA MET A 1 31.89 5.87 -34.90
C MET A 1 30.85 4.77 -34.70
N GLU A 2 30.76 3.80 -35.62
CA GLU A 2 29.83 2.65 -35.53
C GLU A 2 29.91 1.88 -34.21
N GLN A 3 31.11 1.55 -33.70
CA GLN A 3 31.26 0.84 -32.43
C GLN A 3 30.54 1.52 -31.24
N ARG A 4 30.65 2.85 -31.14
CA ARG A 4 30.01 3.62 -30.07
C ARG A 4 28.49 3.65 -30.22
N LEU A 5 27.99 3.58 -31.45
CA LEU A 5 26.56 3.52 -31.73
C LEU A 5 26.01 2.15 -31.31
N THR A 6 26.67 1.07 -31.69
CA THR A 6 26.30 -0.30 -31.28
C THR A 6 26.32 -0.47 -29.76
N ASP A 7 27.33 0.08 -29.07
CA ASP A 7 27.38 0.05 -27.61
C ASP A 7 26.19 0.81 -26.97
N LEU A 8 25.79 1.93 -27.57
CA LEU A 8 24.65 2.72 -27.10
C LEU A 8 23.32 1.99 -27.35
N GLU A 9 23.16 1.35 -28.51
CA GLU A 9 21.97 0.54 -28.84
C GLU A 9 21.82 -0.64 -27.87
N GLY A 10 22.91 -1.34 -27.56
CA GLY A 10 22.90 -2.42 -26.57
C GLY A 10 22.52 -1.93 -25.16
N ARG A 11 23.05 -0.78 -24.75
CA ARG A 11 22.66 -0.15 -23.47
C ARG A 11 21.20 0.29 -23.46
N TYR A 12 20.71 0.84 -24.58
CA TYR A 12 19.33 1.28 -24.71
C TYR A 12 18.37 0.09 -24.57
N ALA A 13 18.62 -1.01 -25.27
CA ALA A 13 17.81 -2.23 -25.15
C ALA A 13 17.77 -2.77 -23.71
N PHE A 14 18.92 -2.79 -23.03
CA PHE A 14 18.98 -3.19 -21.62
C PHE A 14 18.16 -2.27 -20.71
N LEU A 15 18.22 -0.95 -20.93
CA LEU A 15 17.45 0.01 -20.16
C LEU A 15 15.95 -0.11 -20.43
N ASP A 16 15.55 -0.37 -21.67
CA ASP A 16 14.15 -0.60 -22.03
C ASP A 16 13.59 -1.85 -21.34
N ASP A 17 14.33 -2.95 -21.34
CA ASP A 17 13.99 -4.17 -20.60
C ASP A 17 13.88 -3.91 -19.09
N LEU A 18 14.81 -3.13 -18.53
CA LEU A 18 14.80 -2.77 -17.11
C LEU A 18 13.58 -1.92 -16.75
N VAL A 19 13.19 -0.96 -17.60
CA VAL A 19 11.97 -0.16 -17.40
C VAL A 19 10.74 -1.06 -17.37
N ASN A 20 10.60 -1.98 -18.33
CA ASN A 20 9.49 -2.93 -18.35
C ASN A 20 9.45 -3.81 -17.10
N GLN A 21 10.61 -4.25 -16.58
CA GLN A 21 10.67 -5.01 -15.34
C GLN A 21 10.25 -4.19 -14.12
N LEU A 22 10.70 -2.92 -14.04
CA LEU A 22 10.35 -2.01 -12.96
C LEU A 22 8.86 -1.67 -12.96
N ASP A 23 8.25 -1.48 -14.12
CA ASP A 23 6.79 -1.28 -14.24
C ASP A 23 6.02 -2.46 -13.64
N GLY A 24 6.43 -3.68 -13.96
CA GLY A 24 5.83 -4.88 -13.36
C GLY A 24 6.00 -4.96 -11.85
N VAL A 25 7.14 -4.48 -11.33
CA VAL A 25 7.38 -4.36 -9.87
C VAL A 25 6.47 -3.31 -9.25
N ILE A 26 6.32 -2.14 -9.87
CA ILE A 26 5.47 -1.04 -9.39
C ILE A 26 4.01 -1.48 -9.32
N ILE A 27 3.49 -2.15 -10.34
CA ILE A 27 2.12 -2.67 -10.36
C ILE A 27 1.88 -3.60 -9.16
N ARG A 28 2.76 -4.60 -8.95
CA ARG A 28 2.61 -5.52 -7.81
C ARG A 28 2.69 -4.82 -6.45
N GLN A 29 3.52 -3.78 -6.34
CA GLN A 29 3.59 -2.98 -5.12
C GLN A 29 2.30 -2.19 -4.90
N GLN A 30 1.72 -1.62 -5.95
CA GLN A 30 0.44 -0.90 -5.86
C GLN A 30 -0.69 -1.84 -5.40
N ASP A 31 -0.80 -3.03 -6.00
CA ASP A 31 -1.79 -4.04 -5.58
C ASP A 31 -1.67 -4.36 -4.08
N ARG A 32 -0.42 -4.46 -3.58
CA ARG A 32 -0.17 -4.73 -2.16
C ARG A 32 -0.54 -3.55 -1.26
N ILE A 33 -0.28 -2.33 -1.71
CA ILE A 33 -0.67 -1.11 -0.98
C ILE A 33 -2.19 -1.04 -0.88
N ASP A 34 -2.92 -1.30 -1.96
CA ASP A 34 -4.38 -1.24 -2.00
C ASP A 34 -5.00 -2.27 -1.03
N ASP A 35 -4.47 -3.51 -1.01
CA ASP A 35 -4.87 -4.54 -0.05
C ASP A 35 -4.64 -4.11 1.41
N LEU A 36 -3.46 -3.55 1.71
CA LEU A 36 -3.14 -3.06 3.06
C LEU A 36 -4.05 -1.88 3.46
N GLN A 37 -4.34 -0.96 2.55
CA GLN A 37 -5.27 0.15 2.80
C GLN A 37 -6.68 -0.36 3.11
N ALA A 38 -7.18 -1.35 2.36
CA ALA A 38 -8.48 -1.95 2.60
C ALA A 38 -8.54 -2.69 3.96
N GLN A 39 -7.45 -3.35 4.37
CA GLN A 39 -7.34 -3.96 5.69
C GLN A 39 -7.36 -2.92 6.82
N LEU A 40 -6.61 -1.82 6.66
CA LEU A 40 -6.58 -0.73 7.64
C LEU A 40 -7.96 -0.07 7.79
N GLN A 41 -8.69 0.15 6.70
CA GLN A 41 -10.06 0.67 6.75
C GLN A 41 -11.00 -0.26 7.53
N ARG A 42 -10.93 -1.57 7.27
CA ARG A 42 -11.72 -2.57 8.03
C ARG A 42 -11.38 -2.55 9.52
N LEU A 43 -10.10 -2.48 9.87
CA LEU A 43 -9.63 -2.38 11.25
C LEU A 43 -10.18 -1.13 11.96
N ARG A 44 -10.14 0.03 11.27
CA ARG A 44 -10.72 1.28 11.81
C ARG A 44 -12.22 1.14 12.08
N GLN A 45 -12.98 0.58 11.14
CA GLN A 45 -14.41 0.35 11.32
C GLN A 45 -14.73 -0.59 12.49
N LEU A 46 -13.92 -1.63 12.70
CA LEU A 46 -14.07 -2.54 13.84
C LEU A 46 -13.80 -1.81 15.16
N LEU A 47 -12.77 -0.97 15.22
CA LEU A 47 -12.44 -0.19 16.41
C LEU A 47 -13.54 0.83 16.75
N GLU A 48 -14.05 1.55 15.75
CA GLU A 48 -15.17 2.49 15.93
C GLU A 48 -16.43 1.79 16.47
N ARG A 49 -16.74 0.59 15.95
CA ARG A 49 -17.86 -0.22 16.44
C ARG A 49 -17.66 -0.70 17.88
N ALA A 50 -16.44 -1.10 18.24
CA ALA A 50 -16.11 -1.50 19.60
C ALA A 50 -16.31 -0.34 20.59
N GLN A 51 -15.81 0.85 20.25
CA GLN A 51 -15.97 2.05 21.08
C GLN A 51 -17.44 2.49 21.18
N ALA A 52 -18.21 2.41 20.08
CA ALA A 52 -19.65 2.72 20.10
C ALA A 52 -20.47 1.70 20.91
N GLY A 53 -20.03 0.44 20.95
CA GLY A 53 -20.64 -0.61 21.78
C GLY A 53 -20.33 -0.45 23.27
N GLU A 54 -19.18 0.12 23.63
CA GLU A 54 -18.82 0.49 25.01
C GLU A 54 -19.62 1.71 25.52
N ALA A 55 -20.02 2.63 24.63
CA ALA A 55 -20.82 3.83 24.94
C ALA A 55 -22.34 3.59 24.96
N GLY A 56 -22.80 2.38 25.29
CA GLY A 56 -24.23 2.06 25.49
C GLY A 56 -24.81 2.74 26.76
N PRO A 57 -26.15 2.83 26.91
CA PRO A 57 -26.85 3.64 27.93
C PRO A 57 -26.79 3.06 29.36
N GLY A 58 -25.59 2.83 29.87
CA GLY A 58 -25.33 2.33 31.21
C GLY A 58 -24.04 2.83 31.84
N ASP A 59 -23.33 3.78 31.21
CA ASP A 59 -22.08 4.34 31.74
C ASP A 59 -22.34 5.43 32.81
N GLU A 60 -23.27 5.15 33.73
CA GLU A 60 -23.32 5.86 35.01
C GLU A 60 -22.21 5.30 35.90
N ARG A 61 -21.05 5.98 35.88
CA ARG A 61 -19.96 5.76 36.84
C ARG A 61 -20.50 5.78 38.27
N PRO A 62 -20.31 4.73 39.10
CA PRO A 62 -20.81 4.73 40.47
C PRO A 62 -20.15 5.84 41.30
N PRO A 63 -20.90 6.51 42.21
CA PRO A 63 -20.32 7.49 43.12
C PRO A 63 -19.42 6.76 44.12
N HIS A 64 -18.11 7.05 44.06
CA HIS A 64 -17.14 6.56 45.04
C HIS A 64 -17.35 7.31 46.36
N TYR A 65 -17.80 6.60 47.40
CA TYR A 65 -17.79 7.04 48.80
C TYR A 65 -16.39 6.93 49.41
#